data_AF-A0A495X174-F1
#
_entry.id   AF-A0A495X174-F1
#
_cell.length_a   1.000
_cell.length_b   1.000
_cell.length_c   1.000
_cell.angle_alpha   90.00
_cell.angle_beta   90.00
_cell.angle_gamma   90.00
#
_symmetry.space_group_name_H-M   'P 1'
#
loop_
_entity.id
_entity.type
_entity.pdbx_description
1 polymer ?
#
loop_
_entity_poly.entity_id
_entity_poly.type
_entity_poly.pdbx_seq_one_letter_code
_entity_poly.pdbx_strand_id
1 'polypeptide(L)'
;MNKKVVSVLLALGCTASLVACSSNTDKFVQELKAAGFTNVGQPSTETDSKKKKSKKVGKRTVKTSDTILEAIVRVKGCDLEMEKVAGQSGYWLDELHVNGQEPDWPGYPENPKQSDVVALFAGNQPKPDGFKDCYKPNEP
;
A
#
# COMPACT_ATOMS: atom_id res chain seq x y z
N MET A 1 -3.31 22.62 70.00
CA MET A 1 -3.77 21.59 69.04
C MET A 1 -3.91 22.24 67.69
N ASN A 2 -3.38 21.64 66.61
CA ASN A 2 -3.94 21.65 65.25
C ASN A 2 -2.98 20.89 64.32
N LYS A 3 -3.23 19.58 64.19
CA LYS A 3 -2.57 18.71 63.21
C LYS A 3 -3.18 19.03 61.84
N LYS A 4 -2.39 19.54 60.90
CA LYS A 4 -2.79 19.62 59.48
C LYS A 4 -2.41 18.30 58.82
N VAL A 5 -3.44 17.60 58.39
CA VAL A 5 -3.40 16.29 57.73
C VAL A 5 -2.78 16.46 56.34
N VAL A 6 -1.77 15.64 56.06
CA VAL A 6 -1.11 15.51 54.76
C VAL A 6 -1.75 14.35 54.00
N SER A 7 -1.98 14.60 52.71
CA SER A 7 -2.18 13.65 51.60
C SER A 7 -3.42 12.77 51.62
N VAL A 8 -4.07 12.65 50.45
CA VAL A 8 -4.07 11.42 49.65
C VAL A 8 -4.61 11.75 48.26
N LEU A 9 -3.75 11.49 47.26
CA LEU A 9 -4.02 11.04 45.91
C LEU A 9 -5.39 11.35 45.30
N LEU A 10 -5.40 12.18 44.26
CA LEU A 10 -6.29 11.97 43.12
C LEU A 10 -5.63 12.51 41.83
N ALA A 11 -4.45 12.00 41.51
CA ALA A 11 -3.93 12.09 40.14
C ALA A 11 -4.59 10.96 39.32
N LEU A 12 -5.87 11.16 38.97
CA LEU A 12 -6.53 10.35 37.96
C LEU A 12 -5.74 10.51 36.67
N GLY A 13 -5.14 9.40 36.27
CA GLY A 13 -4.34 9.28 35.06
C GLY A 13 -5.11 9.79 33.85
N CYS A 14 -4.67 10.92 33.32
CA CYS A 14 -4.65 11.09 31.88
C CYS A 14 -3.40 10.37 31.37
N THR A 15 -3.37 9.04 31.43
CA THR A 15 -2.74 8.31 30.34
C THR A 15 -3.64 8.59 29.15
N ALA A 16 -3.40 9.72 28.49
CA ALA A 16 -3.69 9.88 27.09
C ALA A 16 -2.94 8.73 26.44
N SER A 17 -3.65 7.61 26.34
CA SER A 17 -3.31 6.56 25.42
C SER A 17 -3.26 7.30 24.10
N LEU A 18 -2.04 7.56 23.64
CA LEU A 18 -1.74 7.67 22.23
C LEU A 18 -2.19 6.33 21.63
N VAL A 19 -3.51 6.14 21.53
CA VAL A 19 -4.08 5.22 20.56
C VAL A 19 -3.67 5.89 19.27
N ALA A 20 -2.49 5.52 18.79
CA ALA A 20 -2.02 5.92 17.50
C ALA A 20 -3.11 5.46 16.54
N CYS A 21 -4.00 6.37 16.15
CA CYS A 21 -4.85 6.19 15.00
C CYS A 21 -3.87 6.04 13.85
N SER A 22 -3.49 4.80 13.53
CA SER A 22 -2.61 4.51 12.42
C SER A 22 -3.19 5.19 11.20
N SER A 23 -2.37 5.99 10.55
CA SER A 23 -2.78 6.73 9.36
C SER A 23 -3.25 5.73 8.31
N ASN A 24 -4.10 6.16 7.37
CA ASN A 24 -4.56 5.25 6.32
C ASN A 24 -3.39 4.68 5.50
N THR A 25 -2.30 5.44 5.36
CA THR A 25 -1.03 5.00 4.76
C THR A 25 -0.34 3.91 5.59
N ASP A 26 -0.30 4.02 6.92
CA ASP A 26 0.29 2.98 7.78
C ASP A 26 -0.52 1.67 7.71
N LYS A 27 -1.85 1.78 7.71
CA LYS A 27 -2.73 0.62 7.55
C LYS A 27 -2.54 -0.04 6.19
N PHE A 28 -2.35 0.76 5.14
CA PHE A 28 -2.10 0.24 3.80
C PHE A 28 -0.77 -0.53 3.73
N VAL A 29 0.31 0.03 4.28
CA VAL A 29 1.60 -0.67 4.39
C VAL A 29 1.47 -1.98 5.18
N GLN A 30 0.71 -1.98 6.28
CA GLN A 30 0.47 -3.19 7.06
C GLN A 30 -0.30 -4.25 6.27
N GLU A 31 -1.29 -3.86 5.46
CA GLU A 31 -2.05 -4.77 4.61
C GLU A 31 -1.16 -5.40 3.52
N LEU A 32 -0.26 -4.62 2.90
CA LEU A 32 0.73 -5.13 1.94
C LEU A 32 1.69 -6.11 2.62
N LYS A 33 2.19 -5.80 3.81
CA LYS A 33 3.03 -6.71 4.59
C LYS A 33 2.31 -8.00 4.94
N ALA A 34 1.03 -7.91 5.35
CA ALA A 34 0.20 -9.08 5.63
C ALA A 34 -0.05 -9.95 4.40
N ALA A 35 0.00 -9.37 3.20
CA ALA A 35 -0.09 -10.09 1.93
C ALA A 35 1.25 -10.66 1.43
N GLY A 36 2.33 -10.51 2.20
CA GLY A 36 3.64 -11.10 1.93
C GLY A 36 4.64 -10.16 1.26
N PHE A 37 4.30 -8.89 1.03
CA PHE A 37 5.25 -7.90 0.51
C PHE A 37 6.19 -7.43 1.62
N THR A 38 7.46 -7.78 1.51
CA THR A 38 8.47 -7.45 2.54
C THR A 38 9.21 -6.15 2.27
N ASN A 39 9.35 -5.79 0.99
CA ASN A 39 10.03 -4.58 0.53
C ASN A 39 9.02 -3.51 0.11
N VAL A 40 8.29 -2.96 1.09
CA VAL A 40 7.31 -1.87 0.86
C VAL A 40 8.02 -0.53 1.03
N GLY A 41 7.98 0.30 -0.01
CA GLY A 41 8.50 1.66 -0.02
C GLY A 41 7.66 2.62 0.84
N GLN A 42 8.06 3.89 0.85
CA GLN A 42 7.31 4.92 1.56
C GLN A 42 5.97 5.14 0.85
N PRO A 43 4.83 5.02 1.56
CA PRO A 43 3.54 5.26 0.94
C PRO A 43 3.37 6.75 0.62
N SER A 44 2.74 7.05 -0.50
CA SER A 44 2.30 8.38 -0.90
C SER A 44 0.77 8.44 -0.92
N THR A 45 0.26 9.67 -0.90
CA THR A 45 -1.14 9.94 -1.21
C THR A 45 -1.16 10.65 -2.55
N GLU A 46 -1.75 10.01 -3.56
CA GLU A 46 -2.13 10.76 -4.74
C GLU A 46 -3.33 11.63 -4.37
N THR A 47 -3.18 12.94 -4.53
CA THR A 47 -4.35 13.80 -4.69
C THR A 47 -4.62 13.84 -6.19
N ASP A 48 -5.14 12.71 -6.68
CA ASP A 48 -5.54 12.38 -8.06
C ASP A 48 -5.58 13.61 -8.99
N SER A 49 -4.42 13.96 -9.57
CA SER A 49 -4.21 15.18 -10.36
C SER A 49 -4.24 14.90 -11.86
N LYS A 50 -4.52 13.67 -12.29
CA LYS A 50 -4.55 13.29 -13.70
C LYS A 50 -5.99 13.16 -14.24
N LYS A 51 -6.66 14.31 -14.43
CA LYS A 51 -7.59 14.66 -15.54
C LYS A 51 -8.68 13.65 -16.02
N LYS A 52 -9.03 12.57 -15.31
CA LYS A 52 -10.08 11.61 -15.71
C LYS A 52 -11.09 11.44 -14.58
N LYS A 53 -12.39 11.72 -14.82
CA LYS A 53 -13.49 11.63 -13.82
C LYS A 53 -13.59 10.30 -13.05
N SER A 54 -13.00 9.24 -13.60
CA SER A 54 -12.93 7.91 -12.97
C SER A 54 -11.85 7.06 -13.63
N LYS A 55 -11.19 6.20 -12.85
CA LYS A 55 -10.24 5.17 -13.31
C LYS A 55 -10.89 3.80 -13.19
N LYS A 56 -10.73 2.94 -14.20
CA LYS A 56 -11.20 1.55 -14.13
C LYS A 56 -10.01 0.65 -13.82
N VAL A 57 -10.13 -0.12 -12.75
CA VAL A 57 -9.10 -1.05 -12.30
C VAL A 57 -9.75 -2.42 -12.18
N GLY A 58 -9.38 -3.36 -13.05
CA GLY A 58 -10.04 -4.66 -13.12
C GLY A 58 -11.57 -4.51 -13.29
N LYS A 59 -12.33 -4.88 -12.24
CA LYS A 59 -13.80 -4.73 -12.19
C LYS A 59 -14.27 -3.48 -11.44
N ARG A 60 -13.38 -2.74 -10.76
CA ARG A 60 -13.69 -1.52 -10.00
C ARG A 60 -13.67 -0.27 -10.86
N THR A 61 -14.46 0.71 -10.44
CA THR A 61 -14.41 2.09 -10.93
C THR A 61 -14.09 2.99 -9.74
N VAL A 62 -12.95 3.64 -9.78
CA VAL A 62 -12.45 4.58 -8.77
C VAL A 62 -12.82 6.00 -9.21
N LYS A 63 -13.35 6.84 -8.30
CA LYS A 63 -13.75 8.22 -8.61
C LYS A 63 -12.65 9.20 -8.22
N THR A 64 -12.53 10.30 -8.94
CA THR A 64 -11.54 11.37 -8.64
C THR A 64 -11.72 12.07 -7.29
N SER A 65 -12.87 11.91 -6.66
CA SER A 65 -13.10 12.44 -5.30
C SER A 65 -12.48 11.55 -4.22
N ASP A 66 -12.09 10.33 -4.58
CA ASP A 66 -11.55 9.36 -3.64
C ASP A 66 -10.07 9.68 -3.42
N THR A 67 -9.63 9.67 -2.16
CA THR A 67 -8.20 9.75 -1.87
C THR A 67 -7.54 8.42 -2.18
N ILE A 68 -6.56 8.42 -3.08
CA ILE A 68 -5.80 7.23 -3.44
C ILE A 68 -4.50 7.20 -2.63
N LEU A 69 -4.23 6.04 -2.07
CA LEU A 69 -2.99 5.72 -1.39
C LEU A 69 -2.18 4.85 -2.34
N GLU A 70 -0.91 5.18 -2.48
CA GLU A 70 0.03 4.46 -3.33
C GLU A 70 1.16 3.93 -2.45
N ALA A 71 1.71 2.79 -2.83
CA ALA A 71 2.94 2.28 -2.26
C ALA A 71 3.67 1.45 -3.30
N ILE A 72 4.96 1.74 -3.49
CA ILE A 72 5.82 0.88 -4.30
C ILE A 72 6.18 -0.36 -3.48
N VAL A 73 6.07 -1.53 -4.07
CA VAL A 73 6.63 -2.79 -3.55
C VAL A 73 7.66 -3.34 -4.53
N ARG A 74 8.76 -3.90 -4.02
CA ARG A 74 9.74 -4.58 -4.87
C ARG A 74 9.55 -6.10 -4.80
N VAL A 75 9.38 -6.71 -5.96
CA VAL A 75 9.25 -8.18 -6.11
C VAL A 75 10.18 -8.65 -7.21
N LYS A 76 11.14 -9.51 -6.87
CA LYS A 76 12.06 -10.13 -7.85
C LYS A 76 12.75 -9.08 -8.73
N GLY A 77 13.21 -7.98 -8.13
CA GLY A 77 13.92 -6.90 -8.81
C GLY A 77 13.04 -5.90 -9.58
N CYS A 78 11.74 -6.15 -9.74
CA CYS A 78 10.80 -5.19 -10.33
C CYS A 78 10.07 -4.40 -9.25
N ASP A 79 9.86 -3.11 -9.52
CA ASP A 79 9.05 -2.23 -8.69
C ASP A 79 7.59 -2.27 -9.19
N LEU A 80 6.66 -2.37 -8.27
CA LEU A 80 5.22 -2.42 -8.55
C LEU A 80 4.52 -1.35 -7.74
N GLU A 81 3.66 -0.58 -8.39
CA GLU A 81 2.80 0.39 -7.72
C GLU A 81 1.49 -0.27 -7.27
N MET A 82 1.30 -0.27 -5.96
CA MET A 82 0.08 -0.77 -5.33
C MET A 82 -0.76 0.43 -4.95
N GLU A 83 -2.04 0.41 -5.32
CA GLU A 83 -2.97 1.49 -5.05
C GLU A 83 -4.16 1.03 -4.20
N LYS A 84 -4.74 1.97 -3.45
CA LYS A 84 -5.90 1.72 -2.60
C LYS A 84 -6.71 2.99 -2.38
N VAL A 85 -8.04 2.86 -2.34
CA VAL A 85 -8.91 3.94 -1.84
C VAL A 85 -8.80 4.04 -0.32
N ALA A 86 -8.46 5.23 0.19
CA ALA A 86 -8.34 5.49 1.61
C ALA A 86 -9.62 5.13 2.38
N GLY A 87 -9.48 4.38 3.47
CA GLY A 87 -10.61 3.95 4.30
C GLY A 87 -11.41 2.76 3.77
N GLN A 88 -11.13 2.25 2.57
CA GLN A 88 -11.73 1.01 2.05
C GLN A 88 -10.85 -0.21 2.35
N SER A 89 -11.40 -1.42 2.24
CA SER A 89 -10.61 -2.65 2.31
C SER A 89 -10.08 -3.05 0.93
N GLY A 90 -8.95 -3.74 0.91
CA GLY A 90 -8.32 -4.18 -0.30
C GLY A 90 -7.54 -3.09 -1.05
N TYR A 91 -6.81 -3.52 -2.06
CA TYR A 91 -5.93 -2.73 -2.90
C TYR A 91 -5.80 -3.43 -4.26
N TRP A 92 -5.12 -2.80 -5.21
CA TRP A 92 -4.85 -3.39 -6.51
C TRP A 92 -3.42 -3.07 -6.93
N LEU A 93 -2.90 -3.90 -7.83
CA LEU A 93 -1.70 -3.55 -8.57
C LEU A 93 -2.13 -2.64 -9.71
N ASP A 94 -1.61 -1.43 -9.70
CA ASP A 94 -1.89 -0.44 -10.72
C ASP A 94 -0.90 -0.57 -11.87
N GLU A 95 0.39 -0.39 -11.56
CA GLU A 95 1.42 -0.31 -12.58
C GLU A 95 2.66 -1.13 -12.20
N LEU A 96 3.29 -1.71 -13.23
CA LEU A 96 4.64 -2.25 -13.12
C LEU A 96 5.62 -1.18 -13.54
N HIS A 97 6.62 -0.88 -12.73
CA HIS A 97 7.67 0.06 -13.09
C HIS A 97 8.87 -0.72 -13.65
N VAL A 98 9.14 -0.53 -14.94
CA VAL A 98 10.26 -1.14 -15.64
C VAL A 98 11.23 -0.03 -16.04
N ASN A 99 12.42 -0.01 -15.43
CA ASN A 99 13.44 1.03 -15.70
C ASN A 99 12.91 2.47 -15.55
N GLY A 100 11.99 2.70 -14.60
CA GLY A 100 11.35 4.01 -14.40
C GLY A 100 10.34 4.39 -15.49
N GLN A 101 9.92 3.43 -16.31
CA GLN A 101 8.81 3.57 -17.25
C GLN A 101 7.60 2.75 -16.79
N GLU A 102 6.42 3.23 -17.16
CA GLU A 102 5.10 2.66 -16.86
C GLU A 102 4.59 1.90 -18.11
N PRO A 103 4.99 0.64 -18.35
CA PRO A 103 4.37 -0.15 -19.39
C PRO A 103 2.93 -0.51 -19.01
N ASP A 104 1.99 -0.28 -19.93
CA ASP A 104 0.62 -0.75 -19.81
C ASP A 104 0.60 -2.29 -19.79
N TRP A 105 0.31 -2.89 -18.63
CA TRP A 105 0.14 -4.32 -18.48
C TRP A 105 -1.27 -4.64 -17.99
N PRO A 106 -2.18 -5.01 -18.91
CA PRO A 106 -3.58 -5.19 -18.55
C PRO A 106 -3.80 -6.44 -17.70
N GLY A 107 -4.76 -6.35 -16.78
CA GLY A 107 -5.41 -7.50 -16.17
C GLY A 107 -4.89 -7.94 -14.81
N TYR A 108 -4.31 -7.02 -14.03
CA TYR A 108 -3.93 -7.38 -12.67
C TYR A 108 -5.14 -7.70 -11.78
N PRO A 109 -5.04 -8.76 -10.96
CA PRO A 109 -6.08 -9.10 -10.01
C PRO A 109 -6.12 -8.08 -8.87
N GLU A 110 -7.28 -7.97 -8.24
CA GLU A 110 -7.43 -7.20 -7.00
C GLU A 110 -6.87 -7.99 -5.82
N ASN A 111 -6.27 -7.29 -4.87
CA ASN A 111 -5.64 -7.83 -3.66
C ASN A 111 -4.62 -8.95 -3.96
N PRO A 112 -3.71 -8.78 -4.93
CA PRO A 112 -2.74 -9.82 -5.24
C PRO A 112 -1.85 -10.05 -4.02
N LYS A 113 -1.68 -11.31 -3.62
CA LYS A 113 -0.60 -11.65 -2.68
C LYS A 113 0.73 -11.61 -3.40
N GLN A 114 1.82 -11.48 -2.65
CA GLN A 114 3.16 -11.54 -3.22
C GLN A 114 3.39 -12.84 -4.02
N SER A 115 2.85 -13.96 -3.56
CA SER A 115 2.89 -15.25 -4.27
C SER A 115 2.19 -15.22 -5.63
N ASP A 116 1.09 -14.48 -5.74
CA ASP A 116 0.30 -14.38 -6.97
C ASP A 116 1.06 -13.53 -8.02
N VAL A 117 1.70 -12.44 -7.57
CA VAL A 117 2.59 -11.62 -8.40
C VAL A 117 3.78 -12.44 -8.89
N VAL A 118 4.43 -13.21 -8.01
CA VAL A 118 5.55 -14.07 -8.38
C VAL A 118 5.11 -15.14 -9.39
N ALA A 119 3.94 -15.76 -9.21
CA ALA A 119 3.39 -16.72 -10.16
C ALA A 119 3.08 -16.08 -11.52
N LEU A 120 2.53 -14.86 -11.53
CA LEU A 120 2.29 -14.10 -12.75
C LEU A 120 3.60 -13.72 -13.47
N PHE A 121 4.63 -13.38 -12.72
CA PHE A 121 5.94 -13.05 -13.26
C PHE A 121 6.62 -14.27 -13.88
N ALA A 122 6.53 -15.43 -13.22
CA ALA A 122 7.10 -16.69 -13.68
C ALA A 122 6.29 -17.38 -14.80
N GLY A 123 4.99 -17.06 -14.94
CA GLY A 123 4.12 -17.70 -15.92
C GLY A 123 4.32 -17.20 -17.36
N ASN A 124 3.68 -17.90 -18.31
CA ASN A 124 3.86 -17.71 -19.75
C ASN A 124 2.99 -16.57 -20.37
N GLN A 125 2.27 -15.77 -19.57
CA GLN A 125 1.54 -14.63 -20.13
C GLN A 125 2.49 -13.60 -20.76
N PRO A 126 2.05 -12.87 -21.81
CA PRO A 126 2.79 -11.75 -22.38
C PRO A 126 3.27 -10.80 -21.28
N LYS A 127 4.51 -10.35 -21.40
CA LYS A 127 5.16 -9.41 -20.49
C LYS A 127 5.44 -8.11 -21.23
N PRO A 128 5.39 -6.97 -20.53
CA PRO A 128 5.78 -5.71 -21.15
C PRO A 128 7.25 -5.70 -21.50
N ASP A 129 7.62 -4.80 -22.42
CA ASP A 129 9.01 -4.57 -22.79
C ASP A 129 9.84 -4.17 -21.56
N GLY A 130 11.10 -4.64 -21.53
CA GLY A 130 12.02 -4.42 -20.41
C GLY A 130 11.73 -5.24 -19.14
N PHE A 131 10.63 -6.02 -19.07
CA PHE A 131 10.34 -6.85 -17.90
C PHE A 131 11.52 -7.74 -17.50
N LYS A 132 12.24 -8.30 -18.48
CA LYS A 132 13.43 -9.14 -18.24
C LYS A 132 14.62 -8.39 -17.64
N ASP A 133 14.64 -7.06 -17.76
CA ASP A 133 15.72 -6.23 -17.23
C ASP A 133 15.55 -6.00 -15.72
N CYS A 134 14.29 -5.97 -15.24
CA CYS A 134 13.99 -5.90 -13.82
C CYS A 134 13.81 -7.29 -13.17
N TYR A 135 13.19 -8.25 -13.87
CA TYR A 135 12.81 -9.52 -13.28
C TYR A 135 13.99 -10.46 -13.07
N LYS A 136 14.33 -10.65 -11.79
CA LYS A 136 15.41 -11.50 -11.33
C LYS A 136 14.84 -12.54 -10.38
N PRO A 137 14.54 -13.76 -10.86
CA PRO A 137 13.82 -14.79 -10.07
C PRO A 137 14.57 -15.19 -8.78
N ASN A 138 15.88 -14.98 -8.76
CA ASN A 138 16.76 -15.30 -7.64
C ASN A 138 16.92 -14.15 -6.63
N GLU A 139 16.40 -12.94 -6.92
CA GLU A 139 16.35 -11.86 -5.93
C GLU A 139 15.16 -12.05 -4.97
N PRO A 140 15.22 -11.49 -3.74
CA PRO A 140 14.09 -11.46 -2.82
C PRO A 140 12.84 -10.78 -3.41
#